data_AF-Q4Q1L8-F1
#
_entry.id   AF-Q4Q1L8-F1
#
_cell.length_a   1.000
_cell.length_b   1.000
_cell.length_c   1.000
_cell.angle_alpha   90.00
_cell.angle_beta   90.00
_cell.angle_gamma   90.00
#
_symmetry.space_group_name_H-M   'P 1'
#
loop_
_entity.id
_entity.type
_entity.pdbx_description
1 polymer ?
#
loop_
_entity_poly.entity_id
_entity_poly.type
_entity_poly.pdbx_seq_one_letter_code
_entity_poly.pdbx_strand_id
1 'polypeptide(L)'
;MRFMDVALAAEAVVIITVILTVPYTEIDWKAYMEEVEGFLAGELDYRNLKGGTGPLVYPGGFVWVYSVLYYLTKKGEAIELAQWIYAGVYLVTLTIILRLYTRSGLTWKTMIPLFVSKRIRSLYVLRLFNDCWAMLFLFAAVSFIAGRPSGAAKRSRQWFIGCLCYSIAVSIKMNVLLFAPGMLYVMLRTLPFGRVAWYLLVCAAWQVAAGLPFLAYDYRAYLSKSFELDRVFLQRWSVNYQFLNAEIFVKPEFGQALLAMTVATWVLLWRTRWAARTYLTDAEAQVLHPAISDTRRQNTPLRRGTADGDETMDDEAQEQAVYAATLLTFFEANLVGVIFARSIHYQFYTWFFYMVPFVLAYTTFPRVLRLVSFALIRQGFESFPPTPKTSMMLQGGFALTLFAFLFLGREARPAATREEAHPTRDNEPKLPQTQGTADATGGEKIR
;
A
#
# COMPACT_ATOMS: atom_id res chain seq x y z
N MET A 1 15.11 -20.53 -5.71
CA MET A 1 13.76 -19.92 -5.71
C MET A 1 13.86 -18.49 -5.20
N ARG A 2 13.13 -17.53 -5.79
CA ARG A 2 13.15 -16.15 -5.28
C ARG A 2 12.37 -16.11 -3.95
N PHE A 3 12.81 -15.30 -2.97
CA PHE A 3 12.19 -15.21 -1.63
C PHE A 3 10.65 -15.10 -1.68
N MET A 4 10.13 -14.32 -2.63
CA MET A 4 8.70 -14.11 -2.83
C MET A 4 7.96 -15.42 -3.14
N ASP A 5 8.52 -16.31 -3.96
CA ASP A 5 7.89 -17.57 -4.35
C ASP A 5 7.77 -18.49 -3.13
N VAL A 6 8.84 -18.57 -2.32
CA VAL A 6 8.88 -19.36 -1.08
C VAL A 6 7.90 -18.79 -0.06
N ALA A 7 7.87 -17.47 0.12
CA ALA A 7 6.98 -16.81 1.07
C ALA A 7 5.50 -16.99 0.71
N LEU A 8 5.15 -16.88 -0.58
CA LEU A 8 3.78 -17.11 -1.07
C LEU A 8 3.37 -18.58 -0.92
N ALA A 9 4.26 -19.52 -1.23
CA ALA A 9 4.00 -20.95 -1.03
C ALA A 9 3.77 -21.27 0.46
N ALA A 10 4.63 -20.74 1.34
CA ALA A 10 4.47 -20.90 2.78
C ALA A 10 3.14 -20.31 3.28
N GLU A 11 2.76 -19.10 2.82
CA GLU A 11 1.47 -18.53 3.19
C GLU A 11 0.27 -19.29 2.65
N ALA A 12 0.36 -19.83 1.43
CA ALA A 12 -0.69 -20.67 0.90
C ALA A 12 -0.92 -21.89 1.80
N VAL A 13 0.15 -22.57 2.24
CA VAL A 13 0.04 -23.68 3.19
C VAL A 13 -0.57 -23.21 4.50
N VAL A 14 -0.12 -22.10 5.09
CA VAL A 14 -0.68 -21.58 6.35
C VAL A 14 -2.16 -21.26 6.21
N ILE A 15 -2.59 -20.60 5.15
CA ILE A 15 -4.00 -20.27 4.91
C ILE A 15 -4.85 -21.52 4.70
N ILE A 16 -4.36 -22.50 3.92
CA ILE A 16 -5.02 -23.80 3.76
C ILE A 16 -5.18 -24.47 5.12
N THR A 17 -4.12 -24.55 5.92
CA THR A 17 -4.18 -25.14 7.26
C THR A 17 -5.18 -24.40 8.14
N VAL A 18 -5.22 -23.07 8.13
CA VAL A 18 -6.18 -22.28 8.91
C VAL A 18 -7.62 -22.59 8.50
N ILE A 19 -7.92 -22.65 7.21
CA ILE A 19 -9.28 -22.97 6.72
C ILE A 19 -9.69 -24.38 7.15
N LEU A 20 -8.77 -25.35 7.07
CA LEU A 20 -9.07 -26.75 7.38
C LEU A 20 -9.11 -27.06 8.88
N THR A 21 -8.50 -26.23 9.74
CA THR A 21 -8.31 -26.57 11.17
C THR A 21 -8.94 -25.58 12.15
N VAL A 22 -9.24 -24.35 11.72
CA VAL A 22 -9.79 -23.31 12.60
C VAL A 22 -11.24 -23.03 12.23
N PRO A 23 -12.20 -23.13 13.17
CA PRO A 23 -13.59 -22.82 12.90
C PRO A 23 -13.78 -21.38 12.40
N TYR A 24 -14.67 -21.24 11.42
CA TYR A 24 -15.16 -19.95 10.97
C TYR A 24 -15.76 -19.15 12.14
N THR A 25 -15.54 -17.84 12.17
CA THR A 25 -16.05 -16.93 13.20
C THR A 25 -16.91 -15.85 12.56
N GLU A 26 -18.23 -16.00 12.68
CA GLU A 26 -19.19 -15.02 12.20
C GLU A 26 -19.04 -13.68 12.93
N ILE A 27 -18.97 -12.58 12.17
CA ILE A 27 -19.02 -11.21 12.71
C ILE A 27 -19.99 -10.39 11.85
N ASP A 28 -19.66 -10.20 10.57
CA ASP A 28 -20.41 -9.33 9.66
C ASP A 28 -20.82 -10.01 8.35
N TRP A 29 -20.40 -11.24 8.06
CA TRP A 29 -20.69 -11.89 6.77
C TRP A 29 -22.20 -12.05 6.54
N LYS A 30 -22.93 -12.55 7.54
CA LYS A 30 -24.39 -12.66 7.46
C LYS A 30 -25.05 -11.30 7.26
N ALA A 31 -24.61 -10.30 8.02
CA ALA A 31 -25.12 -8.94 7.86
C ALA A 31 -24.88 -8.41 6.45
N TYR A 32 -23.70 -8.65 5.86
CA TYR A 32 -23.42 -8.27 4.47
C TYR A 32 -24.37 -8.96 3.48
N MET A 33 -24.72 -10.23 3.69
CA MET A 33 -25.67 -10.94 2.83
C MET A 33 -27.09 -10.38 2.96
N GLU A 34 -27.54 -10.10 4.19
CA GLU A 34 -28.85 -9.50 4.48
C GLU A 34 -28.97 -8.10 3.87
N GLU A 35 -27.90 -7.29 3.99
CA GLU A 35 -27.85 -5.94 3.43
C GLU A 35 -28.00 -5.94 1.90
N VAL A 36 -27.29 -6.84 1.20
CA VAL A 36 -27.41 -6.92 -0.27
C VAL A 36 -28.66 -7.67 -0.72
N GLU A 37 -29.20 -8.58 0.09
CA GLU A 37 -30.48 -9.23 -0.19
C GLU A 37 -31.61 -8.21 -0.29
N GLY A 38 -31.63 -7.19 0.59
CA GLY A 38 -32.57 -6.08 0.48
C GLY A 38 -32.52 -5.40 -0.89
N PHE A 39 -31.31 -5.08 -1.37
CA PHE A 39 -31.12 -4.50 -2.70
C PHE A 39 -31.58 -5.45 -3.82
N LEU A 40 -31.20 -6.73 -3.74
CA LEU A 40 -31.57 -7.75 -4.73
C LEU A 40 -33.08 -8.01 -4.76
N ALA A 41 -33.79 -7.75 -3.65
CA ALA A 41 -35.24 -7.79 -3.56
C ALA A 41 -35.93 -6.51 -4.11
N GLY A 42 -35.16 -5.53 -4.58
CA GLY A 42 -35.66 -4.30 -5.21
C GLY A 42 -35.68 -3.06 -4.31
N GLU A 43 -35.12 -3.12 -3.10
CA GLU A 43 -34.99 -1.94 -2.24
C GLU A 43 -33.91 -0.98 -2.78
N LEU A 44 -34.30 0.27 -3.04
CA LEU A 44 -33.43 1.33 -3.55
C LEU A 44 -33.29 2.50 -2.57
N ASP A 45 -34.12 2.56 -1.53
CA ASP A 45 -33.92 3.48 -0.43
C ASP A 45 -32.78 2.99 0.47
N TYR A 46 -31.65 3.69 0.41
CA TYR A 46 -30.45 3.35 1.17
C TYR A 46 -30.66 3.34 2.69
N ARG A 47 -31.69 4.02 3.21
CA ARG A 47 -32.02 4.03 4.63
C ARG A 47 -32.58 2.69 5.12
N ASN A 48 -33.10 1.88 4.20
CA ASN A 48 -33.76 0.61 4.51
C ASN A 48 -32.82 -0.59 4.39
N LEU A 49 -31.69 -0.44 3.69
CA LEU A 49 -30.67 -1.49 3.56
C LEU A 49 -29.93 -1.67 4.90
N LYS A 50 -30.10 -2.86 5.51
CA LYS A 50 -29.55 -3.18 6.83
C LYS A 50 -29.43 -4.70 7.01
N GLY A 51 -28.52 -5.10 7.89
CA GLY A 51 -28.37 -6.48 8.37
C GLY A 51 -28.37 -6.54 9.90
N GLY A 52 -28.09 -7.71 10.45
CA GLY A 52 -28.09 -7.97 11.89
C GLY A 52 -27.09 -7.14 12.69
N THR A 53 -26.06 -6.59 12.03
CA THR A 53 -25.05 -5.73 12.68
C THR A 53 -25.29 -4.22 12.50
N GLY A 54 -26.34 -3.83 11.79
CA GLY A 54 -26.75 -2.43 11.62
C GLY A 54 -27.13 -2.05 10.19
N PRO A 55 -27.26 -0.74 9.90
CA PRO A 55 -27.51 -0.26 8.55
C PRO A 55 -26.29 -0.48 7.65
N LEU A 56 -26.54 -0.59 6.34
CA LEU A 56 -25.49 -0.58 5.33
C LEU A 56 -24.87 0.82 5.26
N VAL A 57 -23.56 0.88 5.47
CA VAL A 57 -22.78 2.13 5.60
C VAL A 57 -21.55 2.15 4.71
N TYR A 58 -21.60 1.35 3.64
CA TYR A 58 -20.59 1.28 2.60
C TYR A 58 -21.16 1.90 1.32
N PRO A 59 -20.34 2.41 0.39
CA PRO A 59 -20.87 2.92 -0.87
C PRO A 59 -21.27 1.81 -1.84
N GLY A 60 -21.89 2.18 -2.97
CA GLY A 60 -22.53 1.24 -3.90
C GLY A 60 -21.61 0.14 -4.46
N GLY A 61 -20.30 0.35 -4.49
CA GLY A 61 -19.33 -0.69 -4.87
C GLY A 61 -19.38 -1.92 -3.96
N PHE A 62 -19.65 -1.73 -2.66
CA PHE A 62 -19.91 -2.84 -1.74
C PHE A 62 -21.09 -3.69 -2.21
N VAL A 63 -22.20 -3.04 -2.55
CA VAL A 63 -23.43 -3.72 -2.98
C VAL A 63 -23.15 -4.61 -4.19
N TRP A 64 -22.42 -4.10 -5.18
CA TRP A 64 -22.08 -4.88 -6.38
C TRP A 64 -21.16 -6.06 -6.09
N VAL A 65 -20.09 -5.85 -5.30
CA VAL A 65 -19.17 -6.93 -4.93
C VAL A 65 -19.91 -8.02 -4.15
N TYR A 66 -20.70 -7.64 -3.15
CA TYR A 66 -21.40 -8.58 -2.30
C TYR A 66 -22.63 -9.21 -2.95
N SER A 67 -23.24 -8.57 -3.95
CA SER A 67 -24.26 -9.21 -4.80
C SER A 67 -23.68 -10.40 -5.58
N VAL A 68 -22.47 -10.24 -6.15
CA VAL A 68 -21.77 -11.35 -6.81
C VAL A 68 -21.46 -12.47 -5.81
N LEU A 69 -20.93 -12.11 -4.64
CA LEU A 69 -20.64 -13.10 -3.59
C LEU A 69 -21.89 -13.81 -3.09
N TYR A 70 -23.01 -13.10 -2.92
CA TYR A 70 -24.29 -13.65 -2.51
C TYR A 70 -24.70 -14.79 -3.45
N TYR A 71 -24.67 -14.57 -4.78
CA TYR A 71 -25.02 -15.62 -5.73
C TYR A 71 -24.01 -16.77 -5.77
N LEU A 72 -22.70 -16.47 -5.78
CA LEU A 72 -21.65 -17.50 -5.81
C LEU A 72 -21.70 -18.43 -4.60
N THR A 73 -22.07 -17.90 -3.44
CA THR A 73 -22.01 -18.62 -2.16
C THR A 73 -23.36 -19.18 -1.72
N LYS A 74 -24.31 -19.39 -2.65
CA LYS A 74 -25.67 -19.84 -2.34
C LYS A 74 -26.32 -18.97 -1.26
N LYS A 75 -26.42 -17.67 -1.54
CA LYS A 75 -26.96 -16.63 -0.65
C LYS A 75 -26.17 -16.46 0.65
N GLY A 76 -24.88 -16.80 0.64
CA GLY A 76 -24.00 -16.72 1.82
C GLY A 76 -23.93 -17.98 2.67
N GLU A 77 -24.66 -19.04 2.34
CA GLU A 77 -24.66 -20.30 3.10
C GLU A 77 -23.39 -21.13 2.87
N ALA A 78 -22.79 -21.05 1.68
CA ALA A 78 -21.57 -21.76 1.33
C ALA A 78 -20.33 -21.06 1.89
N ILE A 79 -20.20 -21.04 3.22
CA ILE A 79 -19.11 -20.37 3.95
C ILE A 79 -17.73 -20.86 3.51
N GLU A 80 -17.55 -22.18 3.35
CA GLU A 80 -16.27 -22.73 2.92
C GLU A 80 -15.82 -22.18 1.56
N LEU A 81 -16.75 -22.07 0.60
CA LEU A 81 -16.47 -21.45 -0.69
C LEU A 81 -16.09 -19.98 -0.53
N ALA A 82 -16.76 -19.24 0.35
CA ALA A 82 -16.38 -17.87 0.67
C ALA A 82 -14.95 -17.80 1.25
N GLN A 83 -14.58 -18.70 2.16
CA GLN A 83 -13.22 -18.76 2.73
C GLN A 83 -12.16 -18.99 1.64
N TRP A 84 -12.42 -19.88 0.68
CA TRP A 84 -11.51 -20.10 -0.46
C TRP A 84 -11.41 -18.90 -1.40
N ILE A 85 -12.52 -18.20 -1.66
CA ILE A 85 -12.49 -16.94 -2.41
C ILE A 85 -11.62 -15.91 -1.68
N TYR A 86 -11.83 -15.72 -0.38
CA TYR A 86 -11.04 -14.79 0.44
C TYR A 86 -9.57 -15.19 0.59
N ALA A 87 -9.24 -16.49 0.55
CA ALA A 87 -7.86 -16.96 0.45
C ALA A 87 -7.20 -16.49 -0.86
N GLY A 88 -7.93 -16.55 -1.98
CA GLY A 88 -7.49 -15.97 -3.25
C GLY A 88 -7.25 -14.46 -3.15
N VAL A 89 -8.22 -13.72 -2.59
CA VAL A 89 -8.08 -12.26 -2.36
C VAL A 89 -6.84 -11.96 -1.51
N TYR A 90 -6.62 -12.73 -0.44
CA TYR A 90 -5.44 -12.60 0.43
C TYR A 90 -4.14 -12.79 -0.33
N LEU A 91 -3.98 -13.91 -1.04
CA LEU A 91 -2.74 -14.25 -1.75
C LEU A 91 -2.44 -13.29 -2.90
N VAL A 92 -3.46 -12.84 -3.65
CA VAL A 92 -3.29 -11.82 -4.69
C VAL A 92 -2.86 -10.48 -4.07
N THR A 93 -3.52 -10.06 -2.98
CA THR A 93 -3.15 -8.83 -2.26
C THR A 93 -1.71 -8.88 -1.78
N LEU A 94 -1.32 -9.98 -1.12
CA LEU A 94 0.03 -10.21 -0.64
C LEU A 94 1.05 -10.22 -1.79
N THR A 95 0.73 -10.84 -2.92
CA THR A 95 1.59 -10.84 -4.12
C THR A 95 1.85 -9.42 -4.62
N ILE A 96 0.81 -8.57 -4.66
CA ILE A 96 0.97 -7.16 -5.05
C ILE A 96 1.87 -6.46 -4.04
N ILE A 97 1.64 -6.62 -2.74
CA ILE A 97 2.44 -5.97 -1.69
C ILE A 97 3.91 -6.39 -1.76
N LEU A 98 4.23 -7.67 -1.91
CA LEU A 98 5.62 -8.13 -2.04
C LEU A 98 6.29 -7.56 -3.28
N ARG A 99 5.55 -7.39 -4.38
CA ARG A 99 6.03 -6.65 -5.56
C ARG A 99 6.27 -5.18 -5.25
N LEU A 100 5.38 -4.49 -4.54
CA LEU A 100 5.58 -3.08 -4.15
C LEU A 100 6.88 -2.91 -3.34
N TYR A 101 7.13 -3.79 -2.36
CA TYR A 101 8.35 -3.76 -1.56
C TYR A 101 9.61 -4.03 -2.40
N THR A 102 9.62 -5.12 -3.18
CA THR A 102 10.80 -5.48 -3.99
C THR A 102 11.13 -4.39 -5.02
N ARG A 103 10.12 -3.79 -5.64
CA ARG A 103 10.28 -2.72 -6.64
C ARG A 103 10.68 -1.37 -6.08
N SER A 104 10.54 -1.20 -4.78
CA SER A 104 11.10 -0.04 -4.07
C SER A 104 12.57 -0.28 -3.70
N GLY A 105 13.12 -1.46 -3.99
CA GLY A 105 14.48 -1.85 -3.58
C GLY A 105 14.56 -2.27 -2.12
N LEU A 106 13.44 -2.61 -1.47
CA LEU A 106 13.44 -3.15 -0.12
C LEU A 106 13.81 -4.64 -0.13
N THR A 107 14.63 -5.05 0.82
CA THR A 107 15.11 -6.44 0.92
C THR A 107 14.09 -7.32 1.65
N TRP A 108 14.21 -8.63 1.47
CA TRP A 108 13.35 -9.63 2.13
C TRP A 108 13.28 -9.47 3.66
N LYS A 109 14.37 -8.99 4.29
CA LYS A 109 14.43 -8.73 5.75
C LYS A 109 13.36 -7.74 6.21
N THR A 110 13.04 -6.74 5.38
CA THR A 110 11.98 -5.76 5.68
C THR A 110 10.57 -6.32 5.50
N MET A 111 10.43 -7.44 4.77
CA MET A 111 9.15 -8.10 4.49
C MET A 111 8.78 -9.14 5.55
N ILE A 112 9.74 -9.61 6.37
CA ILE A 112 9.48 -10.58 7.44
C ILE A 112 8.27 -10.18 8.33
N PRO A 113 8.13 -8.91 8.78
CA PRO A 113 7.02 -8.52 9.63
C PRO A 113 5.63 -8.74 9.00
N LEU A 114 5.53 -8.74 7.66
CA LEU A 114 4.26 -8.89 6.93
C LEU A 114 3.60 -10.26 7.15
N PHE A 115 4.36 -11.25 7.58
CA PHE A 115 3.89 -12.61 7.84
C PHE A 115 3.56 -12.84 9.33
N VAL A 116 3.90 -11.89 10.21
CA VAL A 116 3.80 -12.06 11.66
C VAL A 116 2.52 -11.45 12.21
N SER A 117 1.36 -11.86 11.67
CA SER A 117 0.04 -11.44 12.17
C SER A 117 -1.01 -12.53 11.96
N LYS A 118 -1.50 -13.12 13.06
CA LYS A 118 -2.62 -14.07 12.98
C LYS A 118 -3.92 -13.32 12.69
N ARG A 119 -4.02 -12.07 13.17
CA ARG A 119 -5.18 -11.22 12.96
C ARG A 119 -5.42 -11.01 11.47
N ILE A 120 -4.41 -10.62 10.70
CA ILE A 120 -4.56 -10.33 9.27
C ILE A 120 -5.12 -11.54 8.50
N ARG A 121 -4.56 -12.74 8.69
CA ARG A 121 -5.09 -13.97 8.05
C ARG A 121 -6.55 -14.21 8.46
N SER A 122 -6.84 -14.09 9.74
CA SER A 122 -8.17 -14.29 10.30
C SER A 122 -9.20 -13.27 9.79
N LEU A 123 -8.82 -12.01 9.54
CA LEU A 123 -9.70 -11.00 8.95
C LEU A 123 -10.17 -11.39 7.53
N TYR A 124 -9.29 -12.03 6.76
CA TYR A 124 -9.62 -12.55 5.43
C TYR A 124 -10.43 -13.83 5.53
N VAL A 125 -9.85 -14.93 6.04
CA VAL A 125 -10.41 -16.28 5.82
C VAL A 125 -11.27 -16.80 6.96
N LEU A 126 -11.32 -16.13 8.12
CA LEU A 126 -12.17 -16.55 9.24
C LEU A 126 -13.29 -15.56 9.57
N ARG A 127 -13.25 -14.34 9.02
CA ARG A 127 -14.25 -13.28 9.27
C ARG A 127 -14.83 -12.66 8.00
N LEU A 128 -14.19 -12.87 6.84
CA LEU A 128 -14.72 -12.48 5.53
C LEU A 128 -15.08 -10.98 5.45
N PHE A 129 -14.21 -10.11 6.00
CA PHE A 129 -14.49 -8.68 6.09
C PHE A 129 -14.39 -7.95 4.75
N ASN A 130 -15.29 -6.98 4.52
CA ASN A 130 -15.34 -6.12 3.34
C ASN A 130 -14.00 -5.40 3.05
N ASP A 131 -13.28 -5.02 4.11
CA ASP A 131 -11.98 -4.35 4.03
C ASP A 131 -10.99 -5.07 3.10
N CYS A 132 -11.06 -6.40 3.03
CA CYS A 132 -10.19 -7.23 2.20
C CYS A 132 -10.30 -6.88 0.71
N TRP A 133 -11.53 -6.65 0.22
CA TRP A 133 -11.79 -6.28 -1.17
C TRP A 133 -11.35 -4.86 -1.46
N ALA A 134 -11.70 -3.91 -0.58
CA ALA A 134 -11.27 -2.52 -0.72
C ALA A 134 -9.73 -2.42 -0.79
N MET A 135 -9.02 -3.13 0.08
CA MET A 135 -7.56 -3.12 0.10
C MET A 135 -6.93 -3.81 -1.13
N LEU A 136 -7.53 -4.87 -1.67
CA LEU A 136 -7.08 -5.48 -2.93
C LEU A 136 -7.10 -4.45 -4.07
N PHE A 137 -8.23 -3.78 -4.27
CA PHE A 137 -8.37 -2.77 -5.33
C PHE A 137 -7.48 -1.55 -5.10
N LEU A 138 -7.29 -1.13 -3.86
CA LEU A 138 -6.35 -0.06 -3.53
C LEU A 138 -4.90 -0.45 -3.87
N PHE A 139 -4.42 -1.62 -3.45
CA PHE A 139 -3.03 -2.01 -3.75
C PHE A 139 -2.83 -2.24 -5.26
N ALA A 140 -3.85 -2.71 -5.97
CA ALA A 140 -3.85 -2.74 -7.42
C ALA A 140 -3.72 -1.32 -8.00
N ALA A 141 -4.53 -0.36 -7.53
CA ALA A 141 -4.47 1.04 -7.94
C ALA A 141 -3.08 1.64 -7.76
N VAL A 142 -2.52 1.48 -6.56
CA VAL A 142 -1.16 1.94 -6.22
C VAL A 142 -0.12 1.31 -7.15
N SER A 143 -0.22 0.01 -7.44
CA SER A 143 0.68 -0.67 -8.37
C SER A 143 0.60 -0.11 -9.80
N PHE A 144 -0.60 0.22 -10.30
CA PHE A 144 -0.78 0.79 -11.64
C PHE A 144 -0.30 2.24 -11.72
N ILE A 145 -0.53 3.04 -10.68
CA ILE A 145 -0.10 4.44 -10.58
C ILE A 145 1.43 4.56 -10.43
N ALA A 146 2.03 3.73 -9.57
CA ALA A 146 3.47 3.71 -9.39
C ALA A 146 4.19 3.18 -10.64
N GLY A 147 3.52 2.30 -11.40
CA GLY A 147 3.94 1.78 -12.68
C GLY A 147 4.31 0.30 -12.63
N ARG A 148 3.96 -0.45 -13.69
CA ARG A 148 4.36 -1.84 -13.81
C ARG A 148 5.67 -1.97 -14.57
N PRO A 149 6.50 -2.96 -14.22
CA PRO A 149 7.64 -3.33 -15.04
C PRO A 149 7.14 -3.96 -16.34
N SER A 150 7.70 -3.52 -17.47
CA SER A 150 7.45 -4.14 -18.77
C SER A 150 8.68 -4.94 -19.19
N GLY A 151 9.05 -5.99 -18.44
CA GLY A 151 10.22 -6.82 -18.79
C GLY A 151 11.50 -6.00 -18.98
N ALA A 152 12.15 -6.15 -20.13
CA ALA A 152 13.32 -5.39 -20.57
C ALA A 152 13.03 -3.91 -20.94
N ALA A 153 11.81 -3.42 -20.72
CA ALA A 153 11.38 -2.07 -21.04
C ALA A 153 11.05 -1.24 -19.79
N LYS A 154 11.30 0.07 -19.97
CA LYS A 154 11.11 1.19 -19.03
C LYS A 154 9.77 1.14 -18.31
N ARG A 155 9.74 1.55 -17.03
CA ARG A 155 8.53 1.58 -16.19
C ARG A 155 7.39 2.34 -16.87
N SER A 156 6.19 1.74 -16.91
CA SER A 156 5.00 2.38 -17.49
C SER A 156 3.87 2.53 -16.47
N ARG A 157 3.40 3.77 -16.28
CA ARG A 157 2.29 4.12 -15.39
C ARG A 157 0.96 4.01 -16.12
N GLN A 158 0.05 3.21 -15.58
CA GLN A 158 -1.30 3.01 -16.14
C GLN A 158 -2.32 3.82 -15.34
N TRP A 159 -2.25 5.14 -15.47
CA TRP A 159 -3.05 6.08 -14.67
C TRP A 159 -4.56 5.87 -14.75
N PHE A 160 -5.11 5.59 -15.93
CA PHE A 160 -6.54 5.34 -16.09
C PHE A 160 -7.01 4.15 -15.23
N ILE A 161 -6.34 3.00 -15.38
CA ILE A 161 -6.66 1.78 -14.64
C ILE A 161 -6.41 1.99 -13.14
N GLY A 162 -5.31 2.67 -12.79
CA GLY A 162 -5.00 3.01 -11.41
C GLY A 162 -6.08 3.86 -10.74
N CYS A 163 -6.54 4.92 -11.40
CA CYS A 163 -7.59 5.80 -10.87
C CYS A 163 -8.95 5.11 -10.82
N LEU A 164 -9.27 4.27 -11.82
CA LEU A 164 -10.47 3.44 -11.81
C LEU A 164 -10.45 2.45 -10.64
N CYS A 165 -9.36 1.69 -10.45
CA CYS A 165 -9.20 0.78 -9.31
C CYS A 165 -9.27 1.52 -7.96
N TYR A 166 -8.71 2.73 -7.87
CA TYR A 166 -8.80 3.56 -6.68
C TYR A 166 -10.25 3.93 -6.37
N SER A 167 -11.00 4.36 -7.39
CA SER A 167 -12.42 4.69 -7.23
C SER A 167 -13.27 3.45 -6.90
N ILE A 168 -12.97 2.30 -7.48
CA ILE A 168 -13.59 1.01 -7.09
C ILE A 168 -13.35 0.76 -5.60
N ALA A 169 -12.12 0.89 -5.13
CA ALA A 169 -11.78 0.69 -3.73
C ALA A 169 -12.55 1.65 -2.80
N VAL A 170 -12.62 2.95 -3.14
CA VAL A 170 -13.43 3.94 -2.40
C VAL A 170 -14.90 3.55 -2.38
N SER A 171 -15.44 3.09 -3.52
CA SER A 171 -16.85 2.69 -3.61
C SER A 171 -17.18 1.41 -2.82
N ILE A 172 -16.18 0.60 -2.47
CA ILE A 172 -16.33 -0.58 -1.60
C ILE A 172 -16.22 -0.17 -0.13
N LYS A 173 -15.25 0.71 0.17
CA LYS A 173 -15.07 1.24 1.52
C LYS A 173 -14.41 2.61 1.51
N MET A 174 -15.05 3.56 2.19
CA MET A 174 -14.65 4.97 2.19
C MET A 174 -13.27 5.25 2.82
N ASN A 175 -12.74 4.36 3.65
CA ASN A 175 -11.45 4.56 4.32
C ASN A 175 -10.30 4.78 3.33
N VAL A 176 -10.46 4.31 2.09
CA VAL A 176 -9.51 4.51 1.00
C VAL A 176 -9.33 6.01 0.67
N LEU A 177 -10.27 6.88 1.06
CA LEU A 177 -10.11 8.33 0.93
C LEU A 177 -8.92 8.89 1.72
N LEU A 178 -8.41 8.18 2.73
CA LEU A 178 -7.20 8.59 3.47
C LEU A 178 -5.94 8.66 2.59
N PHE A 179 -5.95 8.00 1.42
CA PHE A 179 -4.87 8.07 0.44
C PHE A 179 -5.02 9.26 -0.53
N ALA A 180 -6.19 9.91 -0.58
CA ALA A 180 -6.52 10.93 -1.57
C ALA A 180 -5.55 12.13 -1.56
N PRO A 181 -5.13 12.69 -0.41
CA PRO A 181 -4.18 13.81 -0.40
C PRO A 181 -2.83 13.43 -1.02
N GLY A 182 -2.31 12.25 -0.67
CA GLY A 182 -1.06 11.75 -1.23
C GLY A 182 -1.18 11.45 -2.73
N MET A 183 -2.26 10.79 -3.14
CA MET A 183 -2.54 10.50 -4.55
C MET A 183 -2.65 11.77 -5.39
N LEU A 184 -3.46 12.75 -4.96
CA LEU A 184 -3.64 14.02 -5.66
C LEU A 184 -2.30 14.75 -5.78
N TYR A 185 -1.49 14.75 -4.71
CA TYR A 185 -0.19 15.39 -4.75
C TYR A 185 0.76 14.74 -5.77
N VAL A 186 0.82 13.40 -5.80
CA VAL A 186 1.60 12.67 -6.81
C VAL A 186 1.09 13.00 -8.21
N MET A 187 -0.22 13.04 -8.44
CA MET A 187 -0.80 13.41 -9.74
C MET A 187 -0.37 14.82 -10.17
N LEU A 188 -0.50 15.82 -9.29
CA LEU A 188 -0.10 17.20 -9.58
C LEU A 188 1.40 17.35 -9.85
N ARG A 189 2.24 16.52 -9.22
CA ARG A 189 3.70 16.52 -9.42
C ARG A 189 4.17 15.68 -10.61
N THR A 190 3.28 14.93 -11.25
CA THR A 190 3.63 14.03 -12.37
C THR A 190 2.95 14.44 -13.67
N LEU A 191 1.65 14.73 -13.62
CA LEU A 191 0.82 14.90 -14.80
C LEU A 191 0.55 16.38 -15.09
N PRO A 192 0.38 16.75 -16.37
CA PRO A 192 -0.23 18.03 -16.73
C PRO A 192 -1.63 18.17 -16.14
N PHE A 193 -2.03 19.40 -15.80
CA PHE A 193 -3.30 19.68 -15.15
C PHE A 193 -4.52 19.08 -15.87
N GLY A 194 -4.57 19.17 -17.20
CA GLY A 194 -5.67 18.59 -17.99
C GLY A 194 -5.80 17.07 -17.81
N ARG A 195 -4.68 16.34 -17.68
CA ARG A 195 -4.71 14.89 -17.39
C ARG A 195 -5.12 14.61 -15.95
N VAL A 196 -4.73 15.46 -14.99
CA VAL A 196 -5.20 15.36 -13.60
C VAL A 196 -6.73 15.49 -13.57
N ALA A 197 -7.29 16.52 -14.20
CA ALA A 197 -8.73 16.74 -14.29
C ALA A 197 -9.44 15.55 -14.94
N TRP A 198 -8.90 15.01 -16.03
CA TRP A 198 -9.45 13.83 -16.70
C TRP A 198 -9.50 12.60 -15.77
N TYR A 199 -8.42 12.29 -15.06
CA TYR A 199 -8.42 11.11 -14.18
C TYR A 199 -9.27 11.30 -12.91
N LEU A 200 -9.41 12.53 -12.41
CA LEU A 200 -10.40 12.83 -11.37
C LEU A 200 -11.83 12.63 -11.87
N LEU A 201 -12.11 12.99 -13.14
CA LEU A 201 -13.40 12.72 -13.77
C LEU A 201 -13.64 11.20 -13.91
N VAL A 202 -12.62 10.41 -14.25
CA VAL A 202 -12.72 8.93 -14.25
C VAL A 202 -13.11 8.40 -12.87
N CYS A 203 -12.49 8.92 -11.79
CA CYS A 203 -12.87 8.54 -10.44
C CYS A 203 -14.33 8.91 -10.14
N ALA A 204 -14.74 10.14 -10.45
CA ALA A 204 -16.10 10.62 -10.20
C ALA A 204 -17.15 9.84 -11.01
N ALA A 205 -16.88 9.56 -12.28
CA ALA A 205 -17.75 8.79 -13.15
C ALA A 205 -18.02 7.38 -12.59
N TRP A 206 -16.99 6.72 -12.04
CA TRP A 206 -17.19 5.44 -11.37
C TRP A 206 -18.04 5.56 -10.10
N GLN A 207 -17.85 6.58 -9.27
CA GLN A 207 -18.69 6.77 -8.07
C GLN A 207 -20.18 6.94 -8.44
N VAL A 208 -20.45 7.70 -9.51
CA VAL A 208 -21.82 7.84 -10.05
C VAL A 208 -22.33 6.51 -10.57
N ALA A 209 -21.54 5.78 -11.36
CA ALA A 209 -21.95 4.49 -11.93
C ALA A 209 -22.24 3.45 -10.83
N ALA A 210 -21.35 3.31 -9.85
CA ALA A 210 -21.52 2.37 -8.75
C ALA A 210 -22.70 2.72 -7.84
N GLY A 211 -23.00 4.01 -7.66
CA GLY A 211 -24.13 4.49 -6.87
C GLY A 211 -25.43 4.70 -7.66
N LEU A 212 -25.44 4.45 -8.98
CA LEU A 212 -26.48 4.96 -9.89
C LEU A 212 -27.91 4.61 -9.46
N PRO A 213 -28.25 3.36 -9.08
CA PRO A 213 -29.62 3.02 -8.68
C PRO A 213 -30.10 3.85 -7.48
N PHE A 214 -29.21 4.06 -6.51
CA PHE A 214 -29.51 4.79 -5.27
C PHE A 214 -29.53 6.30 -5.47
N LEU A 215 -28.61 6.82 -6.30
CA LEU A 215 -28.56 8.23 -6.67
C LEU A 215 -29.82 8.65 -7.44
N ALA A 216 -30.30 7.80 -8.34
CA ALA A 216 -31.51 8.03 -9.11
C ALA A 216 -32.78 7.99 -8.24
N TYR A 217 -32.80 7.15 -7.20
CA TYR A 217 -33.93 7.04 -6.27
C TYR A 217 -33.96 8.20 -5.25
N ASP A 218 -32.91 8.34 -4.44
CA ASP A 218 -32.75 9.42 -3.45
C ASP A 218 -31.26 9.69 -3.19
N TYR A 219 -30.67 10.63 -3.94
CA TYR A 219 -29.26 10.97 -3.81
C TYR A 219 -28.89 11.49 -2.41
N ARG A 220 -29.83 12.11 -1.67
CA ARG A 220 -29.55 12.64 -0.33
C ARG A 220 -29.44 11.51 0.67
N ALA A 221 -30.37 10.55 0.61
CA ALA A 221 -30.31 9.34 1.41
C ALA A 221 -29.02 8.55 1.11
N TYR A 222 -28.70 8.32 -0.17
CA TYR A 222 -27.49 7.62 -0.55
C TYR A 222 -26.22 8.30 -0.05
N LEU A 223 -26.01 9.59 -0.36
CA LEU A 223 -24.77 10.29 0.02
C LEU A 223 -24.58 10.41 1.54
N SER A 224 -25.66 10.61 2.29
CA SER A 224 -25.58 10.69 3.76
C SER A 224 -25.29 9.33 4.41
N LYS A 225 -25.89 8.24 3.92
CA LYS A 225 -25.79 6.91 4.54
C LYS A 225 -24.62 6.07 4.06
N SER A 226 -24.23 6.16 2.79
CA SER A 226 -23.11 5.38 2.25
C SER A 226 -21.73 5.80 2.77
N PHE A 227 -21.59 7.06 3.17
CA PHE A 227 -20.35 7.61 3.73
C PHE A 227 -20.43 7.93 5.23
N GLU A 228 -21.64 8.09 5.80
CA GLU A 228 -21.93 8.22 7.24
C GLU A 228 -20.84 8.95 8.07
N LEU A 229 -20.42 10.14 7.60
CA LEU A 229 -19.28 10.88 8.16
C LEU A 229 -19.52 11.40 9.58
N ASP A 230 -20.78 11.47 10.00
CA ASP A 230 -21.24 11.89 11.32
C ASP A 230 -21.21 10.74 12.35
N ARG A 231 -21.00 9.48 11.93
CA ARG A 231 -21.06 8.34 12.83
C ARG A 231 -19.98 8.38 13.91
N VAL A 232 -20.44 8.19 15.14
CA VAL A 232 -19.60 7.93 16.31
C VAL A 232 -19.67 6.45 16.68
N PHE A 233 -18.59 5.72 16.44
CA PHE A 233 -18.53 4.32 16.87
C PHE A 233 -18.41 4.20 18.39
N LEU A 234 -18.96 3.13 18.95
CA LEU A 234 -18.85 2.86 20.38
C LEU A 234 -17.40 2.59 20.77
N GLN A 235 -16.90 3.31 21.77
CA GLN A 235 -15.52 3.18 22.23
C GLN A 235 -15.17 1.72 22.58
N ARG A 236 -16.09 0.94 23.16
CA ARG A 236 -15.83 -0.47 23.55
C ARG A 236 -15.29 -1.36 22.42
N TRP A 237 -15.60 -1.03 21.17
CA TRP A 237 -15.16 -1.79 19.99
C TRP A 237 -13.89 -1.20 19.34
N SER A 238 -13.48 -0.01 19.77
CA SER A 238 -12.27 0.66 19.29
C SER A 238 -11.03 0.10 20.00
N VAL A 239 -9.96 -0.19 19.26
CA VAL A 239 -8.64 -0.45 19.82
C VAL A 239 -7.92 0.85 20.24
N ASN A 240 -8.36 1.99 19.71
CA ASN A 240 -7.84 3.32 20.01
C ASN A 240 -8.53 3.96 21.22
N TYR A 241 -7.75 4.73 21.98
CA TYR A 241 -8.16 5.58 23.10
C TYR A 241 -8.93 4.87 24.23
N GLN A 242 -8.69 3.59 24.50
CA GLN A 242 -9.36 2.88 25.62
C GLN A 242 -9.00 3.43 27.01
N PHE A 243 -7.91 4.17 27.11
CA PHE A 243 -7.49 4.83 28.36
C PHE A 243 -8.20 6.16 28.61
N LEU A 244 -8.96 6.67 27.64
CA LEU A 244 -9.78 7.88 27.81
C LEU A 244 -11.16 7.53 28.35
N ASN A 245 -11.77 8.46 29.09
CA ASN A 245 -13.18 8.36 29.47
C ASN A 245 -14.07 8.39 28.22
N ALA A 246 -15.09 7.54 28.17
CA ALA A 246 -16.07 7.46 27.10
C ALA A 246 -16.75 8.81 26.79
N GLU A 247 -16.99 9.63 27.80
CA GLU A 247 -17.56 10.97 27.64
C GLU A 247 -16.64 11.90 26.83
N ILE A 248 -15.32 11.76 26.97
CA ILE A 248 -14.35 12.53 26.18
C ILE A 248 -14.29 11.95 24.75
N PHE A 249 -14.34 10.63 24.62
CA PHE A 249 -14.24 9.95 23.33
C PHE A 249 -15.37 10.34 22.36
N VAL A 250 -16.60 10.49 22.87
CA VAL A 250 -17.77 10.81 22.03
C VAL A 250 -17.90 12.30 21.71
N LYS A 251 -17.18 13.18 22.42
CA LYS A 251 -17.26 14.63 22.24
C LYS A 251 -16.89 15.06 20.81
N PRO A 252 -17.68 15.92 20.15
CA PRO A 252 -17.35 16.44 18.82
C PRO A 252 -16.00 17.16 18.78
N GLU A 253 -15.63 17.87 19.84
CA GLU A 253 -14.38 18.63 19.94
C GLU A 253 -13.16 17.71 19.84
N PHE A 254 -13.24 16.50 20.39
CA PHE A 254 -12.17 15.51 20.29
C PHE A 254 -11.99 15.04 18.84
N GLY A 255 -13.08 14.76 18.14
CA GLY A 255 -13.05 14.41 16.71
C GLY A 255 -12.51 15.55 15.83
N GLN A 256 -12.92 16.79 16.10
CA GLN A 256 -12.45 17.97 15.37
C GLN A 256 -10.96 18.23 15.61
N ALA A 257 -10.47 18.06 16.84
CA ALA A 257 -9.04 18.18 17.15
C ALA A 257 -8.20 17.13 16.41
N LEU A 258 -8.67 15.87 16.38
CA LEU A 258 -8.03 14.79 15.62
C LEU A 258 -7.98 15.08 14.11
N LEU A 259 -9.07 15.61 13.54
CA LEU A 259 -9.10 16.04 12.14
C LEU A 259 -8.13 17.21 11.87
N ALA A 260 -8.09 18.21 12.75
CA ALA A 260 -7.15 19.32 12.64
C ALA A 260 -5.69 18.83 12.68
N MET A 261 -5.37 17.89 13.57
CA MET A 261 -4.04 17.27 13.63
C MET A 261 -3.72 16.45 12.37
N THR A 262 -4.71 15.78 11.79
CA THR A 262 -4.56 15.05 10.52
C THR A 262 -4.14 16.01 9.39
N VAL A 263 -4.90 17.09 9.21
CA VAL A 263 -4.65 18.10 8.17
C VAL A 263 -3.31 18.82 8.41
N ALA A 264 -3.04 19.24 9.65
CA ALA A 264 -1.78 19.90 10.01
C ALA A 264 -0.57 19.00 9.71
N THR A 265 -0.68 17.70 10.01
CA THR A 265 0.39 16.72 9.73
C THR A 265 0.58 16.48 8.24
N TRP A 266 -0.50 16.41 7.45
CA TRP A 266 -0.38 16.36 5.98
C TRP A 266 0.30 17.60 5.41
N VAL A 267 -0.05 18.80 5.89
CA VAL A 267 0.60 20.05 5.47
C VAL A 267 2.08 20.06 5.86
N LEU A 268 2.41 19.58 7.06
CA LEU A 268 3.79 19.47 7.52
C LEU A 268 4.59 18.51 6.64
N LEU A 269 4.07 17.31 6.36
CA LEU A 269 4.70 16.34 5.45
C LEU A 269 4.85 16.88 4.04
N TRP A 270 3.83 17.55 3.53
CA TRP A 270 3.88 18.16 2.21
C TRP A 270 5.04 19.15 2.12
N ARG A 271 5.14 20.07 3.08
CA ARG A 271 6.18 21.11 3.11
C ARG A 271 7.58 20.56 3.33
N THR A 272 7.73 19.58 4.21
CA THR A 272 9.05 19.11 4.65
C THR A 272 9.60 17.95 3.82
N ARG A 273 8.73 17.14 3.21
CA ARG A 273 9.10 15.87 2.58
C ARG A 273 8.56 15.73 1.17
N TRP A 274 7.23 15.75 1.01
CA TRP A 274 6.63 15.45 -0.28
C TRP A 274 7.07 16.43 -1.36
N ALA A 275 7.24 17.71 -1.02
CA ALA A 275 7.74 18.73 -1.92
C ALA A 275 9.17 18.49 -2.42
N ALA A 276 10.02 17.91 -1.59
CA ALA A 276 11.41 17.61 -1.91
C ALA A 276 11.58 16.34 -2.76
N ARG A 277 10.56 15.47 -2.82
CA ARG A 277 10.60 14.23 -3.60
C ARG A 277 10.51 14.50 -5.11
N THR A 278 11.19 13.64 -5.86
CA THR A 278 11.05 13.53 -7.30
C THR A 278 10.05 12.42 -7.64
N TYR A 279 9.06 12.73 -8.47
CA TYR A 279 8.01 11.79 -8.89
C TYR A 279 8.03 11.45 -10.38
N LEU A 280 8.94 12.06 -11.13
CA LEU A 280 9.12 11.82 -12.57
C LEU A 280 10.55 11.37 -12.83
N THR A 281 10.71 10.40 -13.71
CA THR A 281 12.02 10.17 -14.33
C THR A 281 12.29 11.25 -15.36
N ASP A 282 13.54 11.42 -15.79
CA ASP A 282 13.87 12.41 -16.82
C ASP A 282 13.17 12.10 -18.16
N ALA A 283 12.99 10.81 -18.47
CA ALA A 283 12.21 10.37 -19.63
C ALA A 283 10.71 10.70 -19.51
N GLU A 284 10.10 10.50 -18.33
CA GLU A 284 8.70 10.90 -18.12
C GLU A 284 8.54 12.43 -18.19
N ALA A 285 9.52 13.18 -17.67
CA ALA A 285 9.50 14.64 -17.70
C ALA A 285 9.55 15.18 -19.14
N GLN A 286 10.36 14.59 -20.02
CA GLN A 286 10.41 14.97 -21.45
C GLN A 286 9.07 14.74 -22.16
N VAL A 287 8.39 13.63 -21.88
CA VAL A 287 7.12 13.29 -22.53
C VAL A 287 5.95 14.08 -21.97
N LEU A 288 5.91 14.29 -20.66
CA LEU A 288 4.77 14.92 -19.97
C LEU A 288 4.90 16.44 -19.89
N HIS A 289 6.12 16.97 -19.85
CA HIS A 289 6.40 18.40 -19.67
C HIS A 289 7.53 18.89 -20.61
N PRO A 290 7.34 18.83 -21.94
CA PRO A 290 8.40 19.13 -22.92
C PRO A 290 8.96 20.56 -22.78
N ALA A 291 8.10 21.54 -22.46
CA ALA A 291 8.52 22.93 -22.28
C ALA A 291 9.46 23.14 -21.06
N ILE A 292 9.37 22.30 -20.03
CA ILE A 292 10.21 22.37 -18.83
C ILE A 292 11.54 21.63 -19.05
N SER A 293 11.53 20.55 -19.83
CA SER A 293 12.75 19.77 -20.11
C SER A 293 13.76 20.54 -20.96
N ASP A 294 13.32 21.39 -21.88
CA ASP A 294 14.21 22.16 -22.75
C ASP A 294 15.03 23.19 -21.96
N THR A 295 14.44 23.85 -20.96
CA THR A 295 15.14 24.79 -20.06
C THR A 295 16.19 24.09 -19.20
N ARG A 296 15.90 22.86 -18.73
CA ARG A 296 16.83 22.09 -17.88
C ARG A 296 18.06 21.61 -18.65
N ARG A 297 17.90 21.26 -19.93
CA ARG A 297 19.01 20.90 -20.84
C ARG A 297 19.96 22.07 -21.08
N GLN A 298 19.45 23.28 -21.24
CA GLN A 298 20.28 24.46 -21.48
C GLN A 298 21.20 24.82 -20.30
N ASN A 299 20.80 24.45 -19.07
CA ASN A 299 21.55 24.75 -17.85
C ASN A 299 22.44 23.60 -17.33
N THR A 300 22.43 22.42 -17.97
CA THR A 300 23.22 21.27 -17.50
C THR A 300 24.47 21.11 -18.39
N PRO A 301 25.69 21.27 -17.86
CA PRO A 301 26.91 21.09 -18.65
C PRO A 301 26.96 19.65 -19.20
N LEU A 302 27.26 19.54 -20.50
CA LEU A 302 27.40 18.28 -21.24
C LEU A 302 28.36 17.35 -20.50
N ARG A 303 27.82 16.36 -19.78
CA ARG A 303 28.61 15.30 -19.15
C ARG A 303 29.13 14.42 -20.28
N ARG A 304 30.43 14.51 -20.54
CA ARG A 304 31.15 13.77 -21.59
C ARG A 304 31.05 12.27 -21.28
N GLY A 305 30.66 11.49 -22.29
CA GLY A 305 30.18 10.11 -22.17
C GLY A 305 30.94 9.20 -21.21
N THR A 306 30.19 8.57 -20.32
CA THR A 306 30.59 7.42 -19.53
C THR A 306 29.95 6.16 -20.15
N ALA A 307 30.63 5.03 -20.01
CA ALA A 307 30.27 3.77 -20.66
C ALA A 307 28.79 3.37 -20.48
N ASP A 308 28.23 2.68 -21.48
CA ASP A 308 26.82 2.21 -21.60
C ASP A 308 26.27 1.50 -20.32
N GLY A 309 27.16 0.92 -19.51
CA GLY A 309 26.80 0.30 -18.22
C GLY A 309 26.55 1.26 -17.04
N ASP A 310 27.04 2.50 -17.09
CA ASP A 310 26.86 3.50 -16.02
C ASP A 310 25.52 4.25 -16.18
N GLU A 311 25.13 4.56 -17.42
CA GLU A 311 23.85 5.22 -17.72
C GLU A 311 22.64 4.34 -17.40
N THR A 312 22.73 3.03 -17.69
CA THR A 312 21.65 2.07 -17.40
C THR A 312 21.44 1.88 -15.89
N MET A 313 22.52 1.86 -15.10
CA MET A 313 22.45 1.76 -13.64
C MET A 313 21.84 3.02 -13.01
N ASP A 314 22.16 4.20 -13.54
CA ASP A 314 21.58 5.48 -13.09
C ASP A 314 20.07 5.58 -13.41
N ASP A 315 19.65 5.10 -14.59
CA ASP A 315 18.24 5.04 -14.99
C ASP A 315 17.41 4.13 -14.07
N GLU A 316 17.90 2.92 -13.75
CA GLU A 316 17.23 2.00 -12.84
C GLU A 316 17.12 2.56 -11.41
N ALA A 317 18.19 3.20 -10.91
CA ALA A 317 18.18 3.83 -9.60
C ALA A 317 17.17 4.99 -9.53
N GLN A 318 17.07 5.79 -10.60
CA GLN A 318 16.08 6.86 -10.71
C GLN A 318 14.64 6.30 -10.75
N GLU A 319 14.39 5.26 -11.55
CA GLU A 319 13.08 4.60 -11.59
C GLU A 319 12.65 4.08 -10.22
N GLN A 320 13.56 3.41 -9.52
CA GLN A 320 13.30 2.89 -8.18
C GLN A 320 13.02 4.01 -7.18
N ALA A 321 13.77 5.12 -7.23
CA ALA A 321 13.56 6.27 -6.35
C ALA A 321 12.19 6.91 -6.58
N VAL A 322 11.79 7.11 -7.84
CA VAL A 322 10.47 7.66 -8.20
C VAL A 322 9.33 6.72 -7.80
N TYR A 323 9.53 5.42 -7.97
CA TYR A 323 8.58 4.39 -7.54
C TYR A 323 8.37 4.43 -6.02
N ALA A 324 9.48 4.41 -5.26
CA ALA A 324 9.45 4.49 -3.80
C ALA A 324 8.83 5.79 -3.30
N ALA A 325 9.18 6.94 -3.89
CA ALA A 325 8.60 8.24 -3.57
C ALA A 325 7.08 8.26 -3.77
N THR A 326 6.60 7.66 -4.88
CA THR A 326 5.16 7.51 -5.14
C THR A 326 4.48 6.69 -4.03
N LEU A 327 5.04 5.53 -3.67
CA LEU A 327 4.46 4.67 -2.62
C LEU A 327 4.49 5.33 -1.24
N LEU A 328 5.61 5.95 -0.86
CA LEU A 328 5.76 6.63 0.43
C LEU A 328 4.71 7.72 0.60
N THR A 329 4.48 8.55 -0.43
CA THR A 329 3.50 9.63 -0.34
C THR A 329 2.07 9.11 -0.16
N PHE A 330 1.71 8.00 -0.80
CA PHE A 330 0.42 7.34 -0.57
C PHE A 330 0.32 6.76 0.85
N PHE A 331 1.33 6.03 1.29
CA PHE A 331 1.31 5.31 2.57
C PHE A 331 1.39 6.25 3.78
N GLU A 332 2.18 7.32 3.69
CA GLU A 332 2.24 8.37 4.72
C GLU A 332 0.91 9.10 4.83
N ALA A 333 0.25 9.44 3.70
CA ALA A 333 -1.07 10.07 3.72
C ALA A 333 -2.08 9.22 4.51
N ASN A 334 -2.15 7.92 4.22
CA ASN A 334 -3.02 7.00 4.93
C ASN A 334 -2.65 6.81 6.40
N LEU A 335 -1.36 6.61 6.70
CA LEU A 335 -0.91 6.39 8.08
C LEU A 335 -1.24 7.59 8.97
N VAL A 336 -1.10 8.82 8.48
CA VAL A 336 -1.51 10.02 9.24
C VAL A 336 -3.00 9.96 9.57
N GLY A 337 -3.85 9.64 8.60
CA GLY A 337 -5.30 9.49 8.82
C GLY A 337 -5.64 8.39 9.82
N VAL A 338 -4.94 7.26 9.76
CA VAL A 338 -5.11 6.15 10.71
C VAL A 338 -4.64 6.53 12.12
N ILE A 339 -3.47 7.17 12.25
CA ILE A 339 -2.89 7.54 13.55
C ILE A 339 -3.83 8.45 14.35
N PHE A 340 -4.47 9.40 13.66
CA PHE A 340 -5.41 10.33 14.26
C PHE A 340 -6.87 9.87 14.15
N ALA A 341 -7.14 8.63 13.73
CA ALA A 341 -8.51 8.13 13.69
C ALA A 341 -9.07 7.95 15.11
N ARG A 342 -10.20 8.61 15.39
CA ARG A 342 -10.92 8.52 16.67
C ARG A 342 -11.25 7.07 17.02
N SER A 343 -11.83 6.32 16.09
CA SER A 343 -12.28 4.95 16.31
C SER A 343 -11.60 4.01 15.32
N ILE A 344 -10.91 2.99 15.84
CA ILE A 344 -10.30 1.96 15.00
C ILE A 344 -10.75 0.59 15.48
N HIS A 345 -11.34 -0.22 14.62
CA HIS A 345 -11.77 -1.57 14.95
C HIS A 345 -10.78 -2.60 14.43
N TYR A 346 -10.89 -3.85 14.89
CA TYR A 346 -9.95 -4.91 14.52
C TYR A 346 -9.84 -5.13 13.01
N GLN A 347 -10.94 -4.96 12.26
CA GLN A 347 -10.96 -5.10 10.80
C GLN A 347 -10.18 -4.01 10.08
N PHE A 348 -10.00 -2.84 10.69
CA PHE A 348 -9.25 -1.73 10.09
C PHE A 348 -7.74 -1.97 10.11
N TYR A 349 -7.27 -3.07 10.72
CA TYR A 349 -5.86 -3.42 10.70
C TYR A 349 -5.32 -3.63 9.28
N THR A 350 -6.16 -4.14 8.37
CA THR A 350 -5.80 -4.32 6.95
C THR A 350 -5.50 -3.01 6.25
N TRP A 351 -6.01 -1.87 6.74
CA TRP A 351 -5.85 -0.56 6.10
C TRP A 351 -4.40 -0.08 6.05
N PHE A 352 -3.57 -0.55 6.98
CA PHE A 352 -2.24 0.02 7.16
C PHE A 352 -1.16 -0.97 7.62
N PHE A 353 -1.52 -2.20 8.02
CA PHE A 353 -0.57 -3.21 8.49
C PHE A 353 0.65 -3.35 7.56
N TYR A 354 0.41 -3.46 6.26
CA TYR A 354 1.47 -3.64 5.26
C TYR A 354 2.27 -2.38 4.94
N MET A 355 1.83 -1.21 5.42
CA MET A 355 2.47 0.08 5.14
C MET A 355 3.46 0.46 6.23
N VAL A 356 3.24 0.03 7.47
CA VAL A 356 4.10 0.37 8.61
C VAL A 356 5.55 -0.07 8.39
N PRO A 357 5.86 -1.34 8.04
CA PRO A 357 7.25 -1.74 7.80
C PRO A 357 7.86 -1.02 6.60
N PHE A 358 7.07 -0.74 5.56
CA PHE A 358 7.50 -0.03 4.36
C PHE A 358 7.98 1.38 4.70
N VAL A 359 7.12 2.19 5.35
CA VAL A 359 7.43 3.58 5.68
C VAL A 359 8.60 3.65 6.66
N LEU A 360 8.63 2.79 7.68
CA LEU A 360 9.75 2.70 8.62
C LEU A 360 11.06 2.30 7.93
N ALA A 361 11.04 1.50 6.86
CA ALA A 361 12.23 1.11 6.11
C ALA A 361 12.95 2.32 5.50
N TYR A 362 12.19 3.34 5.09
CA TYR A 362 12.68 4.61 4.54
C TYR A 362 12.97 5.67 5.58
N THR A 363 13.38 5.28 6.80
CA THR A 363 13.83 6.23 7.83
C THR A 363 15.28 5.96 8.21
N THR A 364 15.94 6.91 8.88
CA THR A 364 17.18 6.71 9.64
C THR A 364 16.92 6.06 10.99
N PHE A 365 15.65 5.85 11.37
CA PHE A 365 15.24 5.33 12.66
C PHE A 365 15.95 3.99 12.98
N PRO A 366 16.49 3.76 14.18
CA PRO A 366 17.17 2.52 14.51
C PRO A 366 16.32 1.27 14.21
N ARG A 367 16.94 0.21 13.66
CA ARG A 367 16.22 -1.02 13.25
C ARG A 367 15.41 -1.62 14.41
N VAL A 368 15.96 -1.61 15.61
CA VAL A 368 15.27 -2.06 16.83
C VAL A 368 14.02 -1.25 17.08
N LEU A 369 14.09 0.09 17.00
CA LEU A 369 12.94 0.94 17.22
C LEU A 369 11.87 0.78 16.14
N ARG A 370 12.23 0.50 14.88
CA ARG A 370 11.25 0.14 13.83
C ARG A 370 10.47 -1.11 14.19
N LEU A 371 11.17 -2.14 14.69
CA LEU A 371 10.54 -3.39 15.13
C LEU A 371 9.67 -3.18 16.37
N VAL A 372 10.13 -2.35 17.31
CA VAL A 372 9.33 -1.96 18.49
C VAL A 372 8.06 -1.23 18.07
N SER A 373 8.13 -0.22 17.18
CA SER A 373 6.94 0.47 16.67
C SER A 373 5.94 -0.50 16.07
N PHE A 374 6.40 -1.41 15.21
CA PHE A 374 5.55 -2.42 14.59
C PHE A 374 4.95 -3.40 15.62
N ALA A 375 5.75 -3.87 16.57
CA ALA A 375 5.31 -4.80 17.61
C ALA A 375 4.25 -4.18 18.54
N LEU A 376 4.43 -2.91 18.92
CA LEU A 376 3.49 -2.15 19.73
C LEU A 376 2.15 -1.97 19.01
N ILE A 377 2.18 -1.57 17.74
CA ILE A 377 0.98 -1.47 16.89
C ILE A 377 0.29 -2.83 16.82
N ARG A 378 1.03 -3.89 16.49
CA ARG A 378 0.50 -5.25 16.38
C ARG A 378 -0.18 -5.71 17.68
N GLN A 379 0.42 -5.43 18.84
CA GLN A 379 -0.16 -5.82 20.13
C GLN A 379 -1.56 -5.24 20.35
N GLY A 380 -1.81 -4.02 19.86
CA GLY A 380 -3.13 -3.38 19.89
C GLY A 380 -4.22 -4.17 19.16
N PHE A 381 -3.87 -4.88 18.08
CA PHE A 381 -4.83 -5.64 17.25
C PHE A 381 -4.85 -7.15 17.54
N GLU A 382 -3.83 -7.67 18.21
CA GLU A 382 -3.75 -9.10 18.55
C GLU A 382 -4.40 -9.43 19.90
N SER A 383 -4.62 -8.42 20.74
CA SER A 383 -5.29 -8.56 22.05
C SER A 383 -6.78 -8.28 21.93
N PHE A 384 -7.63 -9.18 22.43
CA PHE A 384 -9.09 -8.97 22.53
C PHE A 384 -9.57 -9.41 23.92
N PRO A 385 -10.45 -8.66 24.61
CA PRO A 385 -10.99 -7.33 24.23
C PRO A 385 -9.92 -6.21 24.28
N PRO A 386 -10.20 -5.03 23.71
CA PRO A 386 -9.29 -3.90 23.81
C PRO A 386 -9.24 -3.38 25.25
N THR A 387 -8.04 -3.00 25.73
CA THR A 387 -7.81 -2.53 27.11
C THR A 387 -7.07 -1.18 27.10
N PRO A 388 -7.11 -0.40 28.20
CA PRO A 388 -6.29 0.81 28.33
C PRO A 388 -4.81 0.56 28.03
N LYS A 389 -4.25 -0.55 28.54
CA LYS A 389 -2.84 -0.92 28.31
C LYS A 389 -2.54 -1.18 26.84
N THR A 390 -3.32 -2.03 26.17
CA THR A 390 -3.08 -2.36 24.76
C THR A 390 -3.32 -1.16 23.85
N SER A 391 -4.23 -0.26 24.23
CA SER A 391 -4.48 0.99 23.52
C SER A 391 -3.34 1.99 23.70
N MET A 392 -2.76 2.13 24.90
CA MET A 392 -1.55 2.93 25.11
C MET A 392 -0.35 2.38 24.33
N MET A 393 -0.19 1.06 24.26
CA MET A 393 0.85 0.44 23.42
C MET A 393 0.66 0.80 21.94
N LEU A 394 -0.57 0.67 21.43
CA LEU A 394 -0.90 1.06 20.06
C LEU A 394 -0.57 2.54 19.78
N GLN A 395 -0.99 3.44 20.66
CA GLN A 395 -0.70 4.88 20.54
C GLN A 395 0.81 5.17 20.63
N GLY A 396 1.56 4.46 21.49
CA GLY A 396 3.02 4.56 21.53
C GLY A 396 3.68 4.11 20.23
N GLY A 397 3.22 3.00 19.65
CA GLY A 397 3.71 2.53 18.34
C GLY A 397 3.40 3.51 17.20
N PHE A 398 2.20 4.12 17.22
CA PHE A 398 1.84 5.20 16.31
C PHE A 398 2.70 6.45 16.49
N ALA A 399 2.93 6.89 17.73
CA ALA A 399 3.78 8.04 18.03
C ALA A 399 5.22 7.84 17.55
N LEU A 400 5.80 6.65 17.79
CA LEU A 400 7.14 6.32 17.29
C LEU A 400 7.19 6.28 15.75
N THR A 401 6.15 5.73 15.11
CA THR A 401 6.07 5.68 13.64
C THR A 401 5.95 7.09 13.06
N LEU A 402 5.09 7.93 13.63
CA LEU A 402 4.88 9.33 13.26
C LEU A 402 6.19 10.13 13.39
N PHE A 403 6.85 10.00 14.53
CA PHE A 403 8.15 10.64 14.78
C PHE A 403 9.19 10.20 13.74
N ALA A 404 9.26 8.90 13.45
CA ALA A 404 10.24 8.35 12.52
C ALA A 404 10.08 8.92 11.10
N PHE A 405 8.86 8.98 10.54
CA PHE A 405 8.72 9.50 9.17
C PHE A 405 8.69 11.03 9.11
N LEU A 406 8.21 11.73 10.14
CA LEU A 406 8.24 13.20 10.16
C LEU A 406 9.68 13.74 10.22
N PHE A 407 10.48 13.25 11.16
CA PHE A 407 11.78 13.86 11.49
C PHE A 407 12.98 13.07 10.99
N LEU A 408 12.81 11.77 10.72
CA LEU A 408 13.91 10.86 10.41
C LEU A 408 13.76 10.16 9.06
N GLY A 409 12.79 10.51 8.23
CA GLY A 409 12.61 9.87 6.93
C GLY A 409 13.75 10.21 5.94
N ARG A 410 14.09 9.26 5.08
CA ARG A 410 15.08 9.37 3.99
C ARG A 410 14.39 9.41 2.63
N GLU A 411 14.77 10.37 1.79
CA GLU A 411 14.22 10.50 0.43
C GLU A 411 14.95 9.64 -0.62
N ALA A 412 16.17 9.18 -0.31
CA ALA A 412 16.92 8.23 -1.13
C ALA A 412 17.63 7.19 -0.25
N ARG A 413 17.78 5.96 -0.73
CA ARG A 413 18.59 4.93 -0.06
C ARG A 413 20.06 5.32 -0.19
N PRO A 414 20.91 5.17 0.86
CA PRO A 414 22.34 5.24 0.65
C PRO A 414 22.71 4.15 -0.35
N ALA A 415 23.42 4.52 -1.42
CA ALA A 415 24.10 3.56 -2.28
C ALA A 415 24.81 2.56 -1.36
N ALA A 416 24.61 1.27 -1.60
CA ALA A 416 25.41 0.28 -0.90
C ALA A 416 26.87 0.68 -1.13
N THR A 417 27.60 0.94 -0.06
CA THR A 417 29.04 1.18 -0.14
C THR A 417 29.62 0.06 -0.98
N ARG A 418 30.41 0.41 -2.00
CA ARG A 418 31.14 -0.50 -2.92
C ARG A 418 32.14 -1.44 -2.20
N GLU A 419 31.98 -1.69 -0.90
CA GLU A 419 32.91 -2.45 -0.06
C GLU A 419 32.65 -3.96 -0.03
N GLU A 420 31.54 -4.47 -0.56
CA GLU A 420 31.42 -5.89 -0.89
C GLU A 420 31.88 -6.14 -2.33
N ALA A 421 33.12 -5.74 -2.61
CA ALA A 421 33.86 -6.20 -3.77
C ALA A 421 34.12 -7.70 -3.63
N HIS A 422 33.60 -8.48 -4.59
CA HIS A 422 34.15 -9.81 -4.85
C HIS A 422 35.59 -9.58 -5.35
N PRO A 423 36.63 -10.18 -4.74
CA PRO A 423 37.98 -10.03 -5.25
C PRO A 423 38.04 -10.78 -6.59
N THR A 424 38.18 -10.01 -7.67
CA THR A 424 38.57 -10.52 -8.98
C THR A 424 39.87 -11.31 -8.80
N ARG A 425 39.81 -12.62 -9.09
CA ARG A 425 40.99 -13.45 -9.33
C ARG A 425 41.59 -13.03 -10.67
N ASP A 426 42.38 -11.97 -10.66
CA ASP A 426 43.34 -11.65 -11.70
C ASP A 426 44.63 -11.22 -11.03
N ASN A 427 45.35 -12.20 -10.50
CA ASN A 427 46.75 -12.09 -10.12
C ASN A 427 47.38 -13.47 -10.37
N GLU A 428 47.53 -13.81 -11.65
CA GLU A 428 48.58 -14.76 -12.03
C GLU A 428 49.93 -14.04 -11.98
N PRO A 429 50.92 -14.56 -11.24
CA PRO A 429 52.27 -14.02 -11.28
C PRO A 429 52.90 -14.35 -12.63
N LYS A 430 53.24 -13.31 -13.41
CA LYS A 430 54.13 -13.46 -14.57
C LYS A 430 55.48 -14.01 -14.10
N LEU A 431 55.84 -15.22 -14.54
CA LEU A 431 57.18 -15.78 -14.40
C LEU A 431 58.21 -14.85 -15.07
N PRO A 432 59.40 -14.65 -14.48
CA PRO A 432 60.46 -13.88 -15.10
C PRO A 432 61.09 -14.66 -16.26
N GLN A 433 61.07 -14.09 -17.46
CA GLN A 433 61.89 -14.56 -18.57
C GLN A 433 63.36 -14.22 -18.29
N THR A 434 64.15 -15.26 -18.00
CA THR A 434 65.61 -15.21 -17.98
C THR A 434 66.15 -14.91 -19.38
N GLN A 435 66.88 -13.80 -19.51
CA GLN A 435 67.86 -13.62 -20.57
C GLN A 435 69.04 -14.57 -20.32
N GLY A 436 69.37 -15.38 -21.32
CA GLY A 436 70.55 -16.24 -21.36
C GLY A 436 71.05 -16.32 -22.79
N THR A 437 72.24 -15.77 -23.00
CA THR A 437 72.97 -15.62 -24.25
C THR A 437 73.65 -16.91 -24.73
N ALA A 438 73.89 -16.93 -26.04
CA ALA A 438 75.04 -17.51 -26.76
C ALA A 438 74.94 -18.93 -27.38
N ASP A 439 75.22 -18.90 -28.68
CA ASP A 439 76.06 -19.80 -29.46
C ASP A 439 75.59 -21.17 -29.98
N ALA A 440 75.37 -21.14 -31.31
CA ALA A 440 76.17 -21.84 -32.31
C ALA A 440 75.82 -23.28 -32.72
N THR A 441 75.93 -23.46 -34.04
CA THR A 441 76.15 -24.69 -34.83
C THR A 441 74.95 -25.59 -35.15
N GLY A 442 74.62 -25.63 -36.45
CA GLY A 442 74.87 -26.83 -37.24
C GLY A 442 73.66 -27.67 -37.70
N GLY A 443 73.37 -27.62 -39.00
CA GLY A 443 72.68 -28.67 -39.78
C GLY A 443 71.22 -28.94 -39.41
N GLU A 444 70.35 -29.55 -40.22
CA GLU A 444 70.44 -30.12 -41.54
C GLU A 444 68.98 -30.34 -42.02
N LYS A 445 68.81 -30.26 -43.34
CA LYS A 445 67.71 -30.68 -44.22
C LYS A 445 66.64 -31.68 -43.73
N ILE A 446 65.40 -31.42 -44.22
CA ILE A 446 64.42 -32.35 -44.86
C ILE A 446 63.84 -33.44 -43.92
N ARG A 447 62.52 -33.50 -43.69
CA ARG A 447 61.47 -33.86 -44.66
C ARG A 447 60.08 -33.58 -44.10
#